data_AF-A0A7V9R466-F1
#
_entry.id   AF-A0A7V9R466-F1
#
_cell.length_a   1.000
_cell.length_b   1.000
_cell.length_c   1.000
_cell.angle_alpha   90.00
_cell.angle_beta   90.00
_cell.angle_gamma   90.00
#
_symmetry.space_group_name_H-M   'P 1'
#
loop_
_entity.id
_entity.type
_entity.pdbx_description
1 polymer ?
#
loop_
_entity_poly.entity_id
_entity_poly.type
_entity_poly.pdbx_seq_one_letter_code
_entity_poly.pdbx_strand_id
1 'polypeptide(L)'
;MKTKPWLLPLMTLLLLVTNASAAKDQAQLNSQEQKVIDYLVEDWGEDYGVTSVDIAMNALKVAPSDETRFRIGNYIKAHPELHEVIRRWGWVTLVLTPDEKLIARALINAQRDSRPAPSVSELAKALFIKESGIKRGLAMLGRYEILKKDSKAGGAGYAVMPRYIKWEPRLDFVFHKVSLDNGRQFNTN
;
A
#
# COMPACT_ATOMS: atom_id res chain seq x y z
N MET A 1 47.40 -8.72 53.59
CA MET A 1 46.12 -8.57 52.87
C MET A 1 46.23 -7.35 51.97
N LYS A 2 46.21 -7.54 50.64
CA LYS A 2 46.35 -6.48 49.63
C LYS A 2 44.97 -6.15 49.06
N THR A 3 44.47 -4.94 49.28
CA THR A 3 43.22 -4.43 48.70
C THR A 3 43.50 -3.69 47.40
N LYS A 4 42.89 -4.17 46.31
CA LYS A 4 42.91 -3.56 44.96
C LYS A 4 42.01 -2.30 44.93
N PRO A 5 42.39 -1.21 44.25
CA PRO A 5 41.45 -0.16 43.88
C PRO A 5 40.77 -0.51 42.55
N TRP A 6 39.45 -0.40 42.50
CA TRP A 6 38.65 -0.56 41.28
C TRP A 6 38.56 0.77 40.54
N LEU A 7 38.93 0.76 39.26
CA LEU A 7 38.73 1.82 38.28
C LEU A 7 37.24 1.88 37.88
N LEU A 8 36.63 3.05 38.01
CA LEU A 8 35.33 3.38 37.40
C LEU A 8 35.55 3.69 35.90
N PRO A 9 34.78 3.13 34.97
CA PRO A 9 34.80 3.58 33.58
C PRO A 9 33.89 4.80 33.40
N LEU A 10 34.42 5.83 32.75
CA LEU A 10 33.65 6.95 32.19
C LEU A 10 32.67 6.41 31.16
N MET A 11 31.38 6.65 31.38
CA MET A 11 30.30 6.30 30.47
C MET A 11 30.20 7.39 29.39
N THR A 12 30.71 7.11 28.20
CA THR A 12 30.62 8.01 27.04
C THR A 12 29.18 8.04 26.52
N LEU A 13 28.50 9.17 26.69
CA LEU A 13 27.18 9.44 26.13
C LEU A 13 27.34 9.70 24.62
N LEU A 14 27.01 8.71 23.78
CA LEU A 14 26.93 8.92 22.33
C LEU A 14 25.67 9.73 22.00
N LEU A 15 25.87 10.95 21.47
CA LEU A 15 24.83 11.79 20.90
C LEU A 15 24.24 11.13 19.64
N LEU A 16 22.94 10.83 19.69
CA LEU A 16 22.10 10.51 18.55
C LEU A 16 21.67 11.81 17.84
N VAL A 17 22.23 12.06 16.66
CA VAL A 17 21.77 13.07 15.69
C VAL A 17 22.14 12.48 14.33
N THR A 18 21.32 12.36 13.27
CA THR A 18 20.10 13.04 12.82
C THR A 18 19.44 12.10 11.79
N ASN A 19 18.20 11.64 11.99
CA ASN A 19 17.37 11.06 10.92
C ASN A 19 16.00 11.75 10.77
N ALA A 20 15.77 12.83 11.51
CA ALA A 20 14.48 13.55 11.49
C ALA A 20 14.22 14.30 10.17
N SER A 21 15.25 14.63 9.38
CA SER A 21 15.09 15.38 8.14
C SER A 21 14.54 14.52 6.99
N ALA A 22 15.01 13.28 6.85
CA ALA A 22 14.50 12.36 5.82
C ALA A 22 13.06 11.90 6.09
N ALA A 23 12.66 11.82 7.37
CA ALA A 23 11.28 11.53 7.75
C ALA A 23 10.33 12.71 7.48
N LYS A 24 10.82 13.96 7.55
CA LYS A 24 10.03 15.16 7.21
C LYS A 24 9.78 15.31 5.71
N ASP A 25 10.76 14.99 4.87
CA ASP A 25 10.59 15.04 3.39
C ASP A 25 9.65 13.95 2.84
N GLN A 26 9.44 12.87 3.60
CA GLN A 26 8.40 11.87 3.31
C GLN A 26 7.01 12.31 3.77
N ALA A 27 6.91 13.29 4.67
CA ALA A 27 5.63 13.73 5.24
C ALA A 27 4.94 14.81 4.40
N GLN A 28 5.69 15.60 3.62
CA GLN A 28 5.11 16.70 2.85
C GLN A 28 4.89 16.30 1.39
N LEU A 29 3.62 16.32 0.98
CA LEU A 29 3.23 16.16 -0.43
C LEU A 29 3.70 17.35 -1.25
N ASN A 30 4.12 17.09 -2.49
CA ASN A 30 4.36 18.17 -3.45
C ASN A 30 3.03 18.71 -4.02
N SER A 31 3.08 19.80 -4.78
CA SER A 31 1.87 20.46 -5.31
C SER A 31 1.03 19.59 -6.25
N GLN A 32 1.63 18.64 -6.99
CA GLN A 32 0.87 17.71 -7.83
C GLN A 32 0.22 16.61 -6.98
N GLU A 33 0.94 16.07 -6.00
CA GLU A 33 0.42 15.09 -5.05
C GLU A 33 -0.73 15.67 -4.21
N GLN A 34 -0.61 16.92 -3.78
CA GLN A 34 -1.68 17.61 -3.06
C GLN A 34 -2.94 17.75 -3.90
N LYS A 35 -2.82 18.12 -5.19
CA LYS A 35 -3.97 18.18 -6.11
C LYS A 35 -4.70 16.85 -6.23
N VAL A 36 -3.98 15.73 -6.18
CA VAL A 36 -4.60 14.39 -6.18
C VAL A 36 -5.38 14.16 -4.89
N ILE A 37 -4.85 14.56 -3.73
CA ILE A 37 -5.58 14.49 -2.46
C ILE A 37 -6.84 15.36 -2.50
N ASP A 38 -6.73 16.60 -2.96
CA ASP A 38 -7.86 17.53 -3.01
C ASP A 38 -8.99 16.98 -3.90
N TYR A 39 -8.63 16.46 -5.08
CA TYR A 39 -9.58 15.78 -5.98
C TYR A 39 -10.24 14.56 -5.33
N LEU A 40 -9.47 13.73 -4.62
CA LEU A 40 -10.01 12.54 -3.95
C LEU A 40 -11.01 12.92 -2.85
N VAL A 41 -10.68 13.92 -2.03
CA VAL A 41 -11.55 14.40 -0.95
C VAL A 41 -12.85 14.98 -1.50
N GLU A 42 -12.80 15.70 -2.62
CA GLU A 42 -13.98 16.21 -3.31
C GLU A 42 -14.82 15.06 -3.90
N ASP A 43 -14.21 14.11 -4.60
CA ASP A 43 -14.92 13.05 -5.31
C ASP A 43 -15.54 11.99 -4.37
N TRP A 44 -14.92 11.70 -3.23
CA TRP A 44 -15.45 10.74 -2.25
C TRP A 44 -16.78 11.16 -1.59
N GLY A 45 -17.18 12.43 -1.73
CA GLY A 45 -18.47 12.95 -1.28
C GLY A 45 -19.62 12.74 -2.26
N GLU A 46 -19.32 12.28 -3.49
CA GLU A 46 -20.26 12.26 -4.62
C GLU A 46 -20.63 10.83 -5.03
N ASP A 47 -21.92 10.58 -5.27
CA ASP A 47 -22.46 9.33 -5.84
C ASP A 47 -22.01 8.02 -5.16
N TYR A 48 -21.67 8.06 -3.87
CA TYR A 48 -21.10 6.93 -3.11
C TYR A 48 -19.77 6.41 -3.69
N GLY A 49 -19.06 7.24 -4.47
CA GLY A 49 -17.81 6.90 -5.13
C GLY A 49 -16.65 6.67 -4.15
N VAL A 50 -15.85 5.66 -4.45
CA VAL A 50 -14.63 5.28 -3.71
C VAL A 50 -13.44 5.31 -4.68
N THR A 51 -13.16 6.50 -5.22
CA THR A 51 -12.09 6.69 -6.19
C THR A 51 -10.72 6.37 -5.61
N SER A 52 -9.94 5.60 -6.36
CA SER A 52 -8.59 5.23 -5.97
C SER A 52 -7.56 6.21 -6.53
N VAL A 53 -6.37 6.25 -5.92
CA VAL A 53 -5.29 7.18 -6.28
C VAL A 53 -4.91 7.07 -7.76
N ASP A 54 -4.88 5.87 -8.33
CA ASP A 54 -4.57 5.67 -9.76
C ASP A 54 -5.63 6.29 -10.68
N ILE A 55 -6.91 6.22 -10.31
CA ILE A 55 -8.01 6.85 -11.06
C ILE A 55 -7.90 8.37 -10.97
N ALA A 56 -7.67 8.92 -9.77
CA ALA A 56 -7.51 10.36 -9.57
C ALA A 56 -6.29 10.92 -10.31
N MET A 57 -5.14 10.22 -10.27
CA MET A 57 -3.95 10.60 -11.04
C MET A 57 -4.26 10.63 -12.54
N ASN A 58 -5.00 9.65 -13.06
CA ASN A 58 -5.40 9.62 -14.47
C ASN A 58 -6.35 10.77 -14.83
N ALA A 59 -7.36 11.05 -13.98
CA ALA A 59 -8.29 12.17 -14.19
C ALA A 59 -7.56 13.53 -14.24
N LEU A 60 -6.56 13.72 -13.37
CA LEU A 60 -5.75 14.93 -13.31
C LEU A 60 -4.56 14.95 -14.30
N LYS A 61 -4.41 13.90 -15.12
CA LYS A 61 -3.28 13.72 -16.06
C LYS A 61 -1.90 13.83 -15.38
N VAL A 62 -1.82 13.41 -14.12
CA VAL A 62 -0.54 13.26 -13.41
C VAL A 62 0.18 12.05 -13.98
N ALA A 63 1.48 12.20 -14.27
CA ALA A 63 2.26 11.14 -14.88
C ALA A 63 2.23 9.85 -14.02
N PRO A 64 2.02 8.67 -14.63
CA PRO A 64 1.93 7.42 -13.89
C PRO A 64 3.28 7.06 -13.27
N SER A 65 3.36 7.11 -11.94
CA SER A 65 4.56 6.81 -11.17
C SER A 65 4.19 6.01 -9.93
N ASP A 66 4.80 4.83 -9.78
CA ASP A 66 4.67 4.00 -8.59
C ASP A 66 5.14 4.75 -7.33
N GLU A 67 6.16 5.61 -7.45
CA GLU A 67 6.66 6.39 -6.32
C GLU A 67 5.66 7.46 -5.89
N THR A 68 5.11 8.20 -6.85
CA THR A 68 4.09 9.23 -6.57
C THR A 68 2.85 8.59 -5.94
N ARG A 69 2.36 7.48 -6.50
CA ARG A 69 1.22 6.76 -5.93
C ARG A 69 1.52 6.23 -4.53
N PHE A 70 2.73 5.74 -4.28
CA PHE A 70 3.13 5.28 -2.95
C PHE A 70 3.18 6.42 -1.92
N ARG A 71 3.74 7.58 -2.29
CA ARG A 71 3.77 8.77 -1.41
C ARG A 71 2.36 9.24 -1.05
N ILE A 72 1.49 9.38 -2.05
CA ILE A 72 0.06 9.73 -1.83
C ILE A 72 -0.63 8.66 -0.97
N GLY A 73 -0.41 7.38 -1.25
CA GLY A 73 -1.03 6.30 -0.51
C GLY A 73 -0.59 6.23 0.96
N ASN A 74 0.69 6.49 1.25
CA ASN A 74 1.18 6.60 2.62
C ASN A 74 0.61 7.82 3.34
N TYR A 75 0.42 8.93 2.63
CA TYR A 75 -0.27 10.10 3.19
C TYR A 75 -1.71 9.74 3.58
N ILE A 76 -2.48 9.11 2.70
CA ILE A 76 -3.84 8.62 3.02
C ILE A 76 -3.85 7.65 4.20
N LYS A 77 -2.87 6.72 4.26
CA LYS A 77 -2.72 5.77 5.38
C LYS A 77 -2.46 6.48 6.71
N ALA A 78 -1.68 7.58 6.70
CA ALA A 78 -1.32 8.35 7.89
C ALA A 78 -2.39 9.36 8.32
N HIS A 79 -3.30 9.73 7.41
CA HIS A 79 -4.28 10.79 7.61
C HIS A 79 -5.74 10.29 7.43
N PRO A 80 -6.23 9.38 8.29
CA PRO A 80 -7.62 8.89 8.22
C PRO A 80 -8.68 9.98 8.46
N GLU A 81 -8.29 11.14 8.98
CA GLU A 81 -9.13 12.31 9.18
C GLU A 81 -9.50 13.07 7.90
N LEU A 82 -8.81 12.82 6.77
CA LEU A 82 -9.07 13.53 5.51
C LEU A 82 -10.51 13.36 5.02
N HIS A 83 -11.07 12.16 5.18
CA HIS A 83 -12.44 11.87 4.74
C HIS A 83 -13.03 10.63 5.43
N GLU A 84 -14.35 10.60 5.61
CA GLU A 84 -15.02 9.46 6.25
C GLU A 84 -14.88 8.14 5.47
N VAL A 85 -14.74 8.21 4.15
CA VAL A 85 -14.54 7.05 3.25
C VAL A 85 -13.29 6.25 3.64
N ILE A 86 -12.22 6.92 4.09
CA ILE A 86 -10.98 6.23 4.54
C ILE A 86 -11.27 5.39 5.78
N ARG A 87 -12.05 5.92 6.73
CA ARG A 87 -12.39 5.21 7.96
C ARG A 87 -13.42 4.10 7.72
N ARG A 88 -14.36 4.32 6.81
CA ARG A 88 -15.42 3.37 6.45
C ARG A 88 -14.88 2.17 5.67
N TRP A 89 -14.03 2.41 4.67
CA TRP A 89 -13.59 1.37 3.73
C TRP A 89 -12.12 0.96 3.86
N GLY A 90 -11.36 1.66 4.71
CA GLY A 90 -9.93 1.41 4.89
C GLY A 90 -9.07 2.00 3.76
N TRP A 91 -7.87 2.46 4.10
CA TRP A 91 -6.95 3.07 3.13
C TRP A 91 -6.52 2.14 2.00
N VAL A 92 -6.45 0.82 2.24
CA VAL A 92 -6.04 -0.18 1.23
C VAL A 92 -6.93 -0.12 -0.01
N THR A 93 -8.24 0.05 0.20
CA THR A 93 -9.24 0.25 -0.85
C THR A 93 -8.87 1.38 -1.81
N LEU A 94 -8.31 2.46 -1.26
CA LEU A 94 -8.12 3.74 -1.94
C LEU A 94 -6.78 3.81 -2.68
N VAL A 95 -5.79 3.01 -2.29
CA VAL A 95 -4.42 3.16 -2.79
C VAL A 95 -3.98 2.04 -3.73
N LEU A 96 -4.65 0.89 -3.67
CA LEU A 96 -4.35 -0.25 -4.53
C LEU A 96 -5.09 -0.14 -5.86
N THR A 97 -4.38 -0.47 -6.94
CA THR A 97 -4.99 -0.61 -8.27
C THR A 97 -5.85 -1.89 -8.34
N PRO A 98 -6.74 -2.03 -9.34
CA PRO A 98 -7.49 -3.27 -9.55
C PRO A 98 -6.59 -4.52 -9.67
N ASP A 99 -5.50 -4.41 -10.44
CA ASP A 99 -4.54 -5.51 -10.63
C ASP A 99 -3.87 -5.92 -9.30
N GLU A 100 -3.49 -4.94 -8.46
CA GLU A 100 -2.89 -5.21 -7.16
C GLU A 100 -3.85 -5.88 -6.20
N LYS A 101 -5.13 -5.48 -6.22
CA LYS A 101 -6.19 -6.14 -5.45
C LYS A 101 -6.36 -7.60 -5.89
N LEU A 102 -6.32 -7.86 -7.19
CA LEU A 102 -6.40 -9.23 -7.74
C LEU A 102 -5.19 -10.08 -7.32
N ILE A 103 -3.97 -9.53 -7.41
CA ILE A 103 -2.74 -10.21 -6.98
C ILE A 103 -2.79 -10.52 -5.49
N ALA A 104 -3.14 -9.54 -4.65
CA ALA A 104 -3.26 -9.71 -3.21
C ALA A 104 -4.28 -10.80 -2.87
N ARG A 105 -5.47 -10.77 -3.50
CA ARG A 105 -6.54 -11.75 -3.28
C ARG A 105 -6.12 -13.17 -3.66
N ALA A 106 -5.39 -13.34 -4.77
CA ALA A 106 -4.90 -14.66 -5.17
C ALA A 106 -3.93 -15.25 -4.13
N LEU A 107 -3.01 -14.44 -3.60
CA LEU A 107 -2.05 -14.87 -2.58
C LEU A 107 -2.72 -15.12 -1.21
N ILE A 108 -3.63 -14.23 -0.79
CA ILE A 108 -4.41 -14.37 0.44
C ILE A 108 -5.22 -15.66 0.40
N ASN A 109 -5.94 -15.93 -0.69
CA ASN A 109 -6.74 -17.14 -0.84
C ASN A 109 -5.85 -18.40 -0.84
N ALA A 110 -4.71 -18.40 -1.53
CA ALA A 110 -3.80 -19.53 -1.52
C ALA A 110 -3.30 -19.85 -0.10
N GLN A 111 -2.85 -18.83 0.63
CA GLN A 111 -2.34 -19.02 2.00
C GLN A 111 -3.44 -19.43 2.98
N ARG A 112 -4.65 -18.83 2.88
CA ARG A 112 -5.81 -19.19 3.69
C ARG A 112 -6.24 -20.64 3.46
N ASP A 113 -6.32 -21.05 2.20
CA ASP A 113 -6.79 -22.37 1.80
C ASP A 113 -5.69 -23.44 1.91
N SER A 114 -4.55 -23.10 2.53
CA SER A 114 -3.37 -23.96 2.68
C SER A 114 -2.88 -24.54 1.34
N ARG A 115 -3.05 -23.79 0.26
CA ARG A 115 -2.56 -24.13 -1.07
C ARG A 115 -1.14 -23.59 -1.25
N PRO A 116 -0.33 -24.20 -2.15
CA PRO A 116 0.95 -23.63 -2.54
C PRO A 116 0.78 -22.18 -3.02
N ALA A 117 1.71 -21.30 -2.63
CA ALA A 117 1.73 -19.94 -3.13
C ALA A 117 1.95 -19.96 -4.66
N PRO A 118 1.09 -19.31 -5.46
CA PRO A 118 1.26 -19.27 -6.90
C PRO A 118 2.56 -18.54 -7.27
N SER A 119 3.22 -19.03 -8.32
CA SER A 119 4.34 -18.37 -8.96
C SER A 119 3.92 -17.11 -9.73
N VAL A 120 4.89 -16.29 -10.12
CA VAL A 120 4.65 -15.11 -10.96
C VAL A 120 3.96 -15.49 -12.28
N SER A 121 4.34 -16.61 -12.89
CA SER A 121 3.77 -17.05 -14.17
C SER A 121 2.34 -17.57 -14.02
N GLU A 122 2.05 -18.30 -12.94
CA GLU A 122 0.69 -18.75 -12.63
C GLU A 122 -0.25 -17.57 -12.35
N LEU A 123 0.22 -16.57 -11.59
CA LEU A 123 -0.52 -15.32 -11.37
C LEU A 123 -0.77 -14.57 -12.68
N ALA A 124 0.26 -14.42 -13.52
CA ALA A 124 0.16 -13.74 -14.80
C ALA A 124 -0.91 -14.37 -15.71
N LYS A 125 -0.89 -15.72 -15.80
CA LYS A 125 -1.86 -16.49 -16.58
C LYS A 125 -3.27 -16.39 -15.99
N ALA A 126 -3.43 -16.59 -14.69
CA ALA A 126 -4.74 -16.63 -14.04
C ALA A 126 -5.44 -15.27 -14.01
N LEU A 127 -4.67 -14.18 -13.92
CA LEU A 127 -5.19 -12.82 -13.81
C LEU A 127 -5.18 -12.06 -15.14
N PHE A 128 -4.65 -12.65 -16.22
CA PHE A 128 -4.45 -12.00 -17.52
C PHE A 128 -3.60 -10.71 -17.43
N ILE A 129 -2.64 -10.68 -16.50
CA ILE A 129 -1.69 -9.57 -16.29
C ILE A 129 -0.30 -10.03 -16.77
N LYS A 130 0.45 -9.16 -17.44
CA LYS A 130 1.83 -9.46 -17.84
C LYS A 130 2.70 -9.76 -16.61
N GLU A 131 3.67 -10.67 -16.70
CA GLU A 131 4.56 -10.98 -15.57
C GLU A 131 5.29 -9.74 -15.01
N SER A 132 5.63 -8.76 -15.86
CA SER A 132 6.20 -7.49 -15.42
C SER A 132 5.22 -6.69 -14.55
N GLY A 133 3.94 -6.70 -14.88
CA GLY A 133 2.86 -6.12 -14.07
C GLY A 133 2.70 -6.85 -12.74
N ILE A 134 2.73 -8.19 -12.74
CA ILE A 134 2.71 -8.99 -11.50
C ILE A 134 3.90 -8.62 -10.60
N LYS A 135 5.12 -8.58 -11.14
CA LYS A 135 6.33 -8.21 -10.38
C LYS A 135 6.23 -6.80 -9.78
N ARG A 136 5.72 -5.83 -10.54
CA ARG A 136 5.48 -4.46 -10.04
C ARG A 136 4.43 -4.44 -8.93
N GLY A 137 3.30 -5.12 -9.12
CA GLY A 137 2.23 -5.22 -8.11
C GLY A 137 2.71 -5.88 -6.82
N LEU A 138 3.45 -7.00 -6.91
CA LEU A 138 4.06 -7.65 -5.75
C LEU A 138 5.02 -6.71 -5.00
N ALA A 139 5.84 -5.94 -5.72
CA ALA A 139 6.73 -4.96 -5.12
C ALA A 139 5.93 -3.87 -4.38
N MET A 140 4.86 -3.34 -4.97
CA MET A 140 4.02 -2.34 -4.33
C MET A 140 3.30 -2.88 -3.09
N LEU A 141 2.70 -4.07 -3.18
CA LEU A 141 2.09 -4.75 -2.04
C LEU A 141 3.10 -5.02 -0.91
N GLY A 142 4.36 -5.27 -1.26
CA GLY A 142 5.47 -5.34 -0.31
C GLY A 142 5.77 -4.00 0.35
N ARG A 143 5.81 -2.90 -0.41
CA ARG A 143 6.00 -1.53 0.14
C ARG A 143 4.89 -1.13 1.10
N TYR A 144 3.65 -1.54 0.83
CA TYR A 144 2.50 -1.31 1.69
C TYR A 144 2.39 -2.26 2.88
N GLU A 145 3.35 -3.17 3.05
CA GLU A 145 3.39 -4.16 4.13
C GLU A 145 2.13 -5.04 4.15
N ILE A 146 1.57 -5.30 2.96
CA ILE A 146 0.52 -6.29 2.74
C ILE A 146 1.15 -7.67 2.54
N LEU A 147 2.28 -7.68 1.85
CA LEU A 147 3.14 -8.84 1.66
C LEU A 147 4.49 -8.61 2.31
N LYS A 148 5.17 -9.69 2.67
CA LYS A 148 6.58 -9.69 3.07
C LYS A 148 7.35 -10.62 2.15
N LYS A 149 8.51 -10.17 1.67
CA LYS A 149 9.42 -11.06 0.93
C LYS A 149 9.80 -12.24 1.81
N ASP A 150 9.65 -13.44 1.30
CA ASP A 150 9.99 -14.66 1.99
C ASP A 150 10.55 -15.67 0.97
N SER A 151 11.86 -15.90 1.04
CA SER A 151 12.54 -16.86 0.16
C SER A 151 12.12 -18.30 0.43
N LYS A 152 11.48 -18.59 1.56
CA LYS A 152 10.98 -19.92 1.92
C LYS A 152 9.52 -20.14 1.50
N ALA A 153 8.79 -19.09 1.15
CA ALA A 153 7.38 -19.20 0.76
C ALA A 153 7.16 -19.94 -0.58
N GLY A 154 8.22 -20.13 -1.37
CA GLY A 154 8.10 -20.66 -2.73
C GLY A 154 7.30 -19.73 -3.65
N GLY A 155 6.91 -20.23 -4.82
CA GLY A 155 6.03 -19.48 -5.75
C GLY A 155 6.57 -18.10 -6.12
N ALA A 156 5.78 -17.06 -5.84
CA ALA A 156 6.15 -15.67 -6.11
C ALA A 156 7.19 -15.08 -5.13
N GLY A 157 7.59 -15.81 -4.08
CA GLY A 157 8.61 -15.36 -3.11
C GLY A 157 8.10 -14.35 -2.07
N TYR A 158 6.79 -14.37 -1.79
CA TYR A 158 6.14 -13.51 -0.80
C TYR A 158 5.22 -14.31 0.11
N ALA A 159 5.18 -13.92 1.38
CA ALA A 159 4.19 -14.36 2.36
C ALA A 159 3.20 -13.23 2.64
N VAL A 160 1.93 -13.57 2.88
CA VAL A 160 0.89 -12.62 3.28
C VAL A 160 1.11 -12.22 4.74
N MET A 161 1.05 -10.93 5.03
CA MET A 161 1.18 -10.44 6.40
C MET A 161 -0.01 -10.90 7.26
N PRO A 162 0.20 -11.36 8.52
CA PRO A 162 -0.84 -12.05 9.31
C PRO A 162 -2.18 -11.31 9.44
N ARG A 163 -2.15 -9.98 9.52
CA ARG A 163 -3.35 -9.12 9.59
C ARG A 163 -4.29 -9.26 8.39
N TYR A 164 -3.79 -9.71 7.23
CA TYR A 164 -4.56 -9.88 5.99
C TYR A 164 -4.99 -11.34 5.76
N ILE A 165 -4.57 -12.28 6.61
CA ILE A 165 -4.98 -13.70 6.54
C ILE A 165 -6.33 -13.89 7.24
N LYS A 166 -6.54 -13.21 8.37
CA LYS A 166 -7.78 -13.29 9.14
C LYS A 166 -8.88 -12.50 8.44
N TRP A 167 -9.67 -13.20 7.62
CA TRP A 167 -10.80 -12.66 6.89
C TRP A 167 -12.02 -12.55 7.81
N GLU A 168 -12.30 -11.34 8.28
CA GLU A 168 -13.66 -10.80 8.23
C GLU A 168 -13.84 -10.20 6.83
N PRO A 169 -15.05 -10.07 6.26
CA PRO A 169 -15.24 -9.53 4.91
C PRO A 169 -14.74 -8.08 4.84
N ARG A 170 -13.44 -7.91 4.60
CA ARG A 170 -12.83 -6.62 4.37
C ARG A 170 -12.93 -6.34 2.91
N LEU A 171 -13.73 -5.33 2.61
CA LEU A 171 -13.97 -4.83 1.28
C LEU A 171 -12.70 -4.26 0.63
N ASP A 172 -11.60 -4.12 1.38
CA ASP A 172 -10.25 -3.72 0.96
C ASP A 172 -9.84 -4.13 -0.48
N PHE A 173 -10.28 -5.31 -0.93
CA PHE A 173 -9.94 -5.89 -2.24
C PHE A 173 -11.14 -6.18 -3.16
N VAL A 174 -12.35 -5.73 -2.81
CA VAL A 174 -13.61 -6.02 -3.51
C VAL A 174 -14.27 -4.69 -3.90
N PHE A 175 -13.78 -4.10 -4.98
CA PHE A 175 -14.32 -2.87 -5.54
C PHE A 175 -14.29 -2.95 -7.06
N HIS A 176 -15.35 -2.47 -7.69
CA HIS A 176 -15.54 -2.46 -9.13
C HIS A 176 -15.37 -1.04 -9.67
N LYS A 177 -14.59 -0.90 -10.74
CA LYS A 177 -14.45 0.38 -11.44
C LYS A 177 -15.68 0.65 -12.29
N VAL A 178 -16.33 1.78 -12.05
CA VAL A 178 -17.42 2.34 -12.85
C VAL A 178 -16.85 3.40 -13.81
N SER A 179 -17.41 3.50 -15.01
CA SER A 179 -17.11 4.57 -15.97
C SER A 179 -18.43 5.17 -16.43
N LEU A 180 -18.57 6.48 -16.31
CA LEU A 180 -19.74 7.22 -16.77
C LEU A 180 -19.51 7.77 -18.18
N ASP A 181 -20.59 8.10 -18.89
CA ASP A 181 -20.54 8.62 -20.26
C ASP A 181 -19.77 9.95 -20.38
N ASN A 182 -19.72 10.72 -19.30
CA ASN A 182 -18.94 11.97 -19.21
C ASN A 182 -17.43 11.72 -19.01
N GLY A 183 -16.99 10.47 -18.96
CA GLY A 183 -15.59 10.08 -18.76
C GLY A 183 -15.14 10.01 -17.29
N ARG A 184 -15.99 10.37 -16.32
CA ARG A 184 -15.68 10.20 -14.89
C ARG A 184 -15.58 8.70 -14.57
N GLN A 185 -14.58 8.36 -13.76
CA GLN A 185 -14.35 7.00 -13.28
C GLN A 185 -14.22 7.04 -11.76
N PHE A 186 -14.76 6.02 -11.10
CA PHE A 186 -14.64 5.83 -9.66
C PHE A 186 -14.78 4.34 -9.35
N ASN A 187 -14.52 3.93 -8.11
CA ASN A 187 -14.86 2.56 -7.67
C ASN A 187 -16.12 2.55 -6.81
N THR A 188 -16.90 1.48 -6.88
CA THR A 188 -18.00 1.17 -5.96
C THR A 188 -17.82 -0.22 -5.38
N ASN A 189 -18.38 -0.46 -4.20
CA ASN A 189 -18.49 -1.80 -3.63
C ASN A 189 -19.60 -2.56 -4.37
#